data_AF-A0A3R9E0I8-F1
#
_entry.id   AF-A0A3R9E0I8-F1
#
_cell.length_a   1.000
_cell.length_b   1.000
_cell.length_c   1.000
_cell.angle_alpha   90.00
_cell.angle_beta   90.00
_cell.angle_gamma   90.00
#
_symmetry.space_group_name_H-M   'P 1'
#
loop_
_entity.id
_entity.type
_entity.pdbx_description
1 polymer ?
#
loop_
_entity_poly.entity_id
_entity_poly.type
_entity_poly.pdbx_seq_one_letter_code
_entity_poly.pdbx_strand_id
1 'polypeptide(L)'
;MDIVVKGRNVEVPDHYRALVSEKLARLERYDRKVIRYDVELFHEPNRRQAKSCQRVEITGKGRGPAVRAEACAADFYAALDSAVTKLENRLRRTHDRRRVHYGRSRPESVAEATSTLPGGGSPAAASPAARTAVLEAPEALPQTNGFASAEEIHLPQQQSWADDDLGHQPGRVVREKQHTAEPMTVDQALYEMELVGHDFYLFNDSEAGRPSVVYRRKGFDYGVIRLG
;
A
#
# COMPACT_ATOMS: atom_id res chain seq x y z
N MET A 1 27.90 -11.14 -2.45
CA MET A 1 26.84 -10.10 -2.44
C MET A 1 27.51 -8.76 -2.23
N ASP A 2 27.30 -7.79 -3.10
CA ASP A 2 27.95 -6.49 -2.98
C ASP A 2 27.10 -5.56 -2.13
N ILE A 3 27.62 -5.13 -0.98
CA ILE A 3 26.93 -4.23 -0.05
C ILE A 3 27.62 -2.88 -0.11
N VAL A 4 26.87 -1.85 -0.51
CA VAL A 4 27.37 -0.47 -0.56
C VAL A 4 26.56 0.38 0.40
N VAL A 5 27.26 0.91 1.41
CA VAL A 5 26.69 1.80 2.42
C VAL A 5 27.13 3.22 2.13
N LYS A 6 26.15 4.12 1.95
CA LYS A 6 26.34 5.56 1.72
C LYS A 6 25.63 6.35 2.81
N GLY A 7 26.26 7.40 3.30
CA GLY A 7 25.62 8.39 4.18
C GLY A 7 25.39 9.69 3.41
N ARG A 8 24.15 10.22 3.43
CA ARG A 8 23.86 11.58 2.97
C ARG A 8 23.85 12.49 4.18
N ASN A 9 24.89 13.32 4.30
CA ASN A 9 25.09 14.23 5.43
C ASN A 9 25.31 13.51 6.78
N VAL A 10 25.86 12.29 6.73
CA VAL A 10 26.13 11.44 7.91
C VAL A 10 27.44 10.69 7.67
N GLU A 11 28.33 10.72 8.66
CA GLU A 11 29.50 9.85 8.70
C GLU A 11 29.06 8.44 9.08
N VAL A 12 29.49 7.43 8.32
CA VAL A 12 29.13 6.02 8.56
C VAL A 12 30.27 5.33 9.31
N PRO A 13 30.11 5.02 10.61
CA PRO A 13 31.12 4.29 11.36
C PRO A 13 31.28 2.84 10.87
N ASP A 14 32.46 2.26 11.09
CA ASP A 14 32.75 0.88 10.66
C ASP A 14 31.89 -0.17 11.36
N HIS A 15 31.56 0.04 12.63
CA HIS A 15 30.67 -0.86 13.38
C HIS A 15 29.27 -0.91 12.74
N TYR A 16 28.81 0.19 12.14
CA TYR A 16 27.54 0.24 11.44
C TYR A 16 27.59 -0.59 10.15
N ARG A 17 28.71 -0.54 9.42
CA ARG A 17 28.93 -1.38 8.23
C ARG A 17 28.91 -2.87 8.58
N ALA A 18 29.57 -3.25 9.68
CA ALA A 18 29.56 -4.62 10.17
C ALA A 18 28.13 -5.08 10.51
N LEU A 19 27.36 -4.25 11.22
CA LEU A 19 25.96 -4.57 11.55
C LEU A 19 25.09 -4.74 10.31
N VAL A 20 25.20 -3.82 9.33
CA VAL A 20 24.46 -3.92 8.06
C VAL A 20 24.82 -5.22 7.33
N SER A 21 26.09 -5.60 7.32
CA SER A 21 26.53 -6.85 6.69
C SER A 21 25.92 -8.09 7.34
N GLU A 22 25.88 -8.14 8.68
CA GLU A 22 25.30 -9.27 9.43
C GLU A 22 23.79 -9.37 9.18
N LYS A 23 23.08 -8.24 9.19
CA LYS A 23 21.62 -8.20 9.00
C LYS A 23 21.24 -8.56 7.56
N LEU A 24 21.97 -8.06 6.56
CA LEU A 24 21.72 -8.39 5.16
C LEU A 24 22.08 -9.84 4.81
N ALA A 25 23.04 -10.46 5.50
CA ALA A 25 23.35 -11.88 5.32
C ALA A 25 22.15 -12.79 5.63
N ARG A 26 21.26 -12.41 6.58
CA ARG A 26 20.04 -13.17 6.89
C ARG A 26 19.05 -13.20 5.72
N LEU A 27 19.03 -12.15 4.90
CA LEU A 27 18.12 -12.00 3.76
C LEU A 27 18.52 -12.89 2.57
N GLU A 28 19.79 -13.33 2.50
CA GLU A 28 20.29 -14.23 1.44
C GLU A 28 19.55 -15.57 1.40
N ARG A 29 18.95 -15.99 2.53
CA ARG A 29 18.12 -17.22 2.60
C ARG A 29 16.93 -17.17 1.63
N TYR A 30 16.33 -16.00 1.42
CA TYR A 30 15.07 -15.86 0.68
C TYR A 30 15.27 -15.55 -0.81
N ASP A 31 16.32 -14.83 -1.18
CA ASP A 31 16.56 -14.48 -2.58
C ASP A 31 18.04 -14.55 -2.96
N ARG A 32 18.42 -15.67 -3.59
CA ARG A 32 19.77 -15.89 -4.14
C ARG A 32 20.05 -15.07 -5.41
N LYS A 33 19.07 -14.34 -5.95
CA LYS A 33 19.20 -13.55 -7.19
C LYS A 33 19.57 -12.09 -6.96
N VAL A 34 19.60 -11.62 -5.71
CA VAL A 34 20.03 -10.26 -5.41
C VAL A 34 21.54 -10.19 -5.48
N ILE A 35 22.04 -9.29 -6.33
CA ILE A 35 23.47 -9.17 -6.63
C ILE A 35 24.07 -8.08 -5.74
N ARG A 36 23.33 -6.98 -5.56
CA ARG A 36 23.80 -5.76 -4.92
C ARG A 36 22.75 -5.14 -4.01
N TYR A 37 23.16 -4.71 -2.82
CA TYR A 37 22.37 -3.89 -1.92
C TYR A 37 23.00 -2.51 -1.78
N ASP A 38 22.25 -1.47 -2.13
CA ASP A 38 22.60 -0.08 -1.86
C ASP A 38 21.82 0.37 -0.61
N VAL A 39 22.54 0.74 0.44
CA VAL A 39 21.99 1.26 1.70
C VAL A 39 22.34 2.74 1.81
N GLU A 40 21.33 3.59 1.86
CA GLU A 40 21.48 5.05 1.99
C GLU A 40 20.91 5.53 3.32
N LEU A 41 21.74 6.20 4.12
CA LEU A 41 21.36 6.80 5.39
C LEU A 41 21.10 8.29 5.19
N PHE A 42 19.98 8.77 5.74
CA PHE A 42 19.58 10.16 5.72
C PHE A 42 19.38 10.64 7.16
N HIS A 43 20.01 11.76 7.50
CA HIS A 43 19.70 12.50 8.72
C HIS A 43 19.00 13.81 8.35
N GLU A 44 17.75 13.95 8.74
CA GLU A 44 17.01 15.21 8.60
C GLU A 44 16.96 15.92 9.96
N PRO A 45 17.66 17.06 10.12
CA PRO A 45 17.66 17.80 11.37
C PRO A 45 16.38 18.63 11.51
N ASN A 46 15.27 18.00 11.88
CA ASN A 46 14.00 18.68 12.11
C ASN A 46 13.50 18.49 13.55
N ARG A 47 13.50 19.58 14.34
CA ARG A 47 13.17 19.56 15.78
C ARG A 47 11.74 19.09 16.08
N ARG A 48 10.79 19.28 15.15
CA ARG A 48 9.40 18.82 15.30
C ARG A 48 9.23 17.32 15.04
N GLN A 49 10.15 16.71 14.30
CA GLN A 49 10.10 15.31 13.88
C GLN A 49 11.26 14.51 14.46
N ALA A 50 11.60 14.75 15.73
CA ALA A 50 12.71 14.07 16.41
C ALA A 50 12.54 12.54 16.46
N LYS A 51 11.30 12.03 16.39
CA LYS A 51 11.02 10.58 16.37
C LYS A 51 11.28 9.91 15.02
N SER A 52 11.44 10.69 13.95
CA SER A 52 11.61 10.20 12.57
C SER A 52 12.75 10.92 11.85
N CYS A 53 13.71 11.45 12.59
CA CYS A 53 14.82 12.23 12.05
C CYS A 53 15.81 11.38 11.26
N GLN A 54 15.94 10.10 11.62
CA GLN A 54 16.81 9.16 10.92
C GLN A 54 15.99 8.33 9.95
N ARG A 55 16.38 8.37 8.68
CA ARG A 55 15.76 7.57 7.62
C ARG A 55 16.82 6.68 6.97
N VAL A 56 16.48 5.41 6.79
CA VAL A 56 17.31 4.44 6.09
C VAL A 56 16.53 3.92 4.89
N GLU A 57 17.18 3.96 3.74
CA GLU A 57 16.66 3.41 2.50
C GLU A 57 17.54 2.25 2.06
N ILE A 58 16.93 1.09 1.80
CA ILE A 58 17.62 -0.09 1.30
C ILE A 58 17.04 -0.44 -0.07
N THR A 59 17.90 -0.48 -1.07
CA THR A 59 17.55 -0.89 -2.43
C THR A 59 18.36 -2.14 -2.82
N GLY A 60 17.66 -3.25 -2.98
CA GLY A 60 18.20 -4.50 -3.53
C GLY A 60 18.03 -4.55 -5.04
N LYS A 61 19.17 -4.65 -5.76
CA LYS A 61 19.25 -4.83 -7.21
C LYS A 61 19.73 -6.24 -7.52
N GLY A 62 19.06 -6.91 -8.44
CA GLY A 62 19.38 -8.29 -8.80
C GLY A 62 18.83 -8.68 -10.14
N ARG A 63 18.89 -9.99 -10.42
CA ARG A 63 18.31 -10.57 -11.63
C ARG A 63 16.80 -10.77 -11.43
N GLY A 64 16.06 -9.66 -11.49
CA GLY A 64 14.62 -9.60 -11.26
C GLY A 64 14.14 -8.18 -10.92
N PRO A 65 12.86 -8.02 -10.52
CA PRO A 65 12.33 -6.73 -10.10
C PRO A 65 13.09 -6.21 -8.87
N ALA A 66 13.43 -4.92 -8.89
CA ALA A 66 14.14 -4.26 -7.80
C ALA A 66 13.26 -4.19 -6.54
N VAL A 67 13.87 -4.42 -5.38
CA VAL A 67 13.17 -4.40 -4.08
C VAL A 67 13.69 -3.24 -3.27
N ARG A 68 12.79 -2.33 -2.87
CA ARG A 68 13.12 -1.16 -2.06
C ARG A 68 12.33 -1.16 -0.76
N ALA A 69 12.99 -0.77 0.32
CA ALA A 69 12.38 -0.56 1.62
C ALA A 69 12.91 0.73 2.23
N GLU A 70 12.00 1.53 2.79
CA GLU A 70 12.29 2.76 3.52
C GLU A 70 11.77 2.63 4.95
N ALA A 71 12.54 3.09 5.92
CA ALA A 71 12.10 3.20 7.29
C ALA A 71 12.69 4.45 7.95
N CYS A 72 11.88 5.05 8.82
CA CYS A 72 12.26 6.19 9.64
C CYS A 72 12.17 5.81 11.12
N ALA A 73 13.10 6.29 11.93
CA ALA A 73 13.11 6.11 13.38
C ALA A 73 13.87 7.26 14.08
N ALA A 74 13.94 7.19 15.40
CA ALA A 74 14.75 8.11 16.21
C ALA A 74 16.26 7.87 16.04
N ASP A 75 16.66 6.61 15.82
CA ASP A 75 18.05 6.18 15.69
C ASP A 75 18.28 5.35 14.42
N PHE A 76 19.51 5.38 13.88
CA PHE A 76 19.88 4.60 12.68
C PHE A 76 19.77 3.09 12.86
N TYR A 77 19.99 2.59 14.08
CA TYR A 77 19.86 1.17 14.41
C TYR A 77 18.41 0.72 14.32
N ALA A 78 17.50 1.47 14.94
CA ALA A 78 16.06 1.19 14.89
C ALA A 78 15.49 1.34 13.48
N ALA A 79 15.98 2.32 12.72
CA ALA A 79 15.60 2.51 11.32
C ALA A 79 16.08 1.33 10.45
N LEU A 80 17.32 0.85 10.66
CA LEU A 80 17.85 -0.32 9.96
C LEU A 80 17.02 -1.58 10.23
N ASP A 81 16.75 -1.88 11.50
CA ASP A 81 15.96 -3.06 11.87
C ASP A 81 14.54 -3.02 11.28
N SER A 82 13.92 -1.84 11.29
CA SER A 82 12.61 -1.61 10.68
C SER A 82 12.65 -1.76 9.15
N ALA A 83 13.70 -1.26 8.50
CA ALA A 83 13.89 -1.41 7.05
C ALA A 83 14.14 -2.87 6.66
N VAL A 84 14.97 -3.59 7.42
CA VAL A 84 15.25 -5.02 7.22
C VAL A 84 13.98 -5.84 7.36
N THR A 85 13.18 -5.59 8.39
CA THR A 85 11.90 -6.29 8.60
C THR A 85 10.92 -6.05 7.43
N LYS A 86 10.84 -4.82 6.91
CA LYS A 86 10.04 -4.52 5.71
C LYS A 86 10.56 -5.24 4.48
N LEU A 87 11.88 -5.28 4.30
CA LEU A 87 12.53 -5.91 3.16
C LEU A 87 12.37 -7.43 3.20
N GLU A 88 12.52 -8.07 4.37
CA GLU A 88 12.29 -9.50 4.58
C GLU A 88 10.86 -9.90 4.20
N ASN A 89 9.86 -9.16 4.69
CA ASN A 89 8.47 -9.41 4.34
C ASN A 89 8.21 -9.28 2.84
N ARG A 90 8.85 -8.30 2.19
CA ARG A 90 8.72 -8.10 0.73
C ARG A 90 9.38 -9.24 -0.05
N LEU A 91 10.60 -9.65 0.34
CA LEU A 91 11.30 -10.77 -0.28
C LEU A 91 10.54 -12.08 -0.10
N ARG A 92 10.04 -12.36 1.11
CA ARG A 92 9.23 -13.55 1.38
C ARG A 92 8.00 -13.62 0.47
N ARG A 93 7.23 -12.53 0.37
CA ARG A 93 6.05 -12.46 -0.52
C ARG A 93 6.42 -12.70 -1.98
N THR A 94 7.52 -12.13 -2.45
CA THR A 94 7.98 -12.32 -3.82
C THR A 94 8.47 -13.74 -4.07
N HIS A 95 9.21 -14.33 -3.12
CA HIS A 95 9.66 -15.72 -3.20
C HIS A 95 8.45 -16.68 -3.23
N ASP A 96 7.48 -16.49 -2.34
CA ASP A 96 6.27 -17.32 -2.28
C ASP A 96 5.44 -17.17 -3.56
N ARG A 97 5.27 -15.95 -4.10
CA ARG A 97 4.59 -15.71 -5.38
C ARG A 97 5.30 -16.39 -6.56
N ARG A 98 6.63 -16.45 -6.58
CA ARG A 98 7.40 -17.15 -7.61
C ARG A 98 7.24 -18.67 -7.53
N ARG A 99 7.03 -19.22 -6.32
CA ARG A 99 6.80 -20.65 -6.11
C ARG A 99 5.39 -21.06 -6.58
N VAL A 100 4.42 -20.17 -6.48
CA VAL A 100 3.05 -20.41 -6.96
C VAL A 100 2.97 -20.12 -8.46
N HIS A 101 3.09 -21.16 -9.27
CA HIS A 101 2.80 -21.07 -10.70
C HIS A 101 1.30 -21.12 -10.92
N TYR A 102 0.74 -20.13 -11.62
CA TYR A 102 -0.62 -20.19 -12.16
C TYR A 102 -0.65 -21.20 -13.32
N GLY A 103 -0.76 -22.48 -12.96
CA GLY A 103 -0.98 -23.63 -13.86
C GLY A 103 -1.81 -24.70 -13.16
N ARG A 104 -1.95 -25.90 -13.73
CA ARG A 104 -2.67 -27.04 -13.12
C ARG A 104 -2.08 -27.56 -11.79
N SER A 105 -0.88 -27.11 -11.42
CA SER A 105 -0.20 -27.47 -10.16
C SER A 105 -0.13 -26.28 -9.20
N ARG A 106 -1.28 -25.65 -8.93
CA ARG A 106 -1.39 -24.74 -7.77
C ARG A 106 -1.30 -25.61 -6.52
N PRO A 107 -0.45 -25.26 -5.53
CA PRO A 107 -0.52 -25.94 -4.23
C PRO A 107 -1.92 -25.71 -3.64
N GLU A 108 -2.53 -26.79 -3.14
CA GLU A 108 -3.84 -26.76 -2.51
C GLU A 108 -3.89 -25.68 -1.43
N SER A 109 -4.86 -24.79 -1.52
CA SER A 109 -4.99 -23.71 -0.54
C SER A 109 -5.40 -24.28 0.82
N VAL A 110 -5.02 -23.63 1.93
CA VAL A 110 -5.40 -24.08 3.28
C VAL A 110 -6.93 -24.21 3.42
N ALA A 111 -7.68 -23.32 2.76
CA ALA A 111 -9.14 -23.34 2.72
C ALA A 111 -9.71 -24.54 1.94
N GLU A 112 -9.05 -24.94 0.85
CA GLU A 112 -9.42 -26.10 0.04
C GLU A 112 -9.10 -27.41 0.78
N ALA A 113 -7.91 -27.50 1.40
CA ALA A 113 -7.49 -28.65 2.20
C ALA A 113 -8.34 -28.86 3.47
N THR A 114 -8.91 -27.79 4.04
CA THR A 114 -9.81 -27.90 5.21
C THR A 114 -11.27 -28.11 4.82
N SER A 115 -11.65 -27.93 3.55
CA SER A 115 -13.02 -28.16 3.08
C SER A 115 -13.39 -29.63 2.97
N THR A 116 -12.42 -30.53 2.86
CA THR A 116 -12.62 -31.96 2.58
C THR A 116 -12.58 -32.86 3.81
N LEU A 117 -12.25 -32.32 5.00
CA LEU A 117 -12.17 -33.09 6.25
C LEU A 117 -13.56 -33.32 6.87
N PRO A 118 -14.04 -34.57 7.00
CA PRO A 118 -15.29 -34.87 7.67
C PRO A 118 -15.04 -34.88 9.19
N GLY A 119 -15.37 -33.78 9.87
CA GLY A 119 -15.41 -33.74 11.33
C GLY A 119 -14.56 -32.69 12.04
N GLY A 120 -14.28 -31.54 11.42
CA GLY A 120 -13.73 -30.38 12.11
C GLY A 120 -14.69 -29.21 12.04
N GLY A 121 -15.63 -29.17 13.00
CA GLY A 121 -16.64 -28.13 13.27
C GLY A 121 -16.76 -26.97 12.28
N SER A 122 -17.97 -26.80 11.73
CA SER A 122 -18.43 -25.48 11.32
C SER A 122 -17.92 -24.43 12.31
N PRO A 123 -17.24 -23.34 11.90
CA PRO A 123 -17.56 -22.09 12.55
C PRO A 123 -19.05 -21.95 12.26
N ALA A 124 -19.87 -22.19 13.28
CA ALA A 124 -21.29 -21.91 13.23
C ALA A 124 -21.47 -20.59 12.47
N ALA A 125 -22.50 -20.56 11.63
CA ALA A 125 -22.99 -19.35 11.01
C ALA A 125 -23.02 -18.21 12.03
N ALA A 126 -21.94 -17.44 12.10
CA ALA A 126 -21.95 -16.12 12.66
C ALA A 126 -22.28 -15.22 11.49
N SER A 127 -23.58 -15.08 11.23
CA SER A 127 -24.08 -13.83 10.69
C SER A 127 -23.37 -12.70 11.45
N PRO A 128 -22.74 -11.71 10.78
CA PRO A 128 -22.48 -10.44 11.44
C PRO A 128 -23.82 -9.71 11.51
N ALA A 129 -24.76 -10.25 12.28
CA ALA A 129 -25.84 -9.48 12.88
C ALA A 129 -25.33 -8.93 14.22
N ALA A 130 -24.21 -8.19 14.17
CA ALA A 130 -23.97 -7.13 15.13
C ALA A 130 -24.54 -5.89 14.44
N ARG A 131 -25.84 -5.61 14.61
CA ARG A 131 -26.28 -4.65 15.62
C ARG A 131 -25.27 -3.52 15.71
N THR A 132 -25.55 -2.48 14.94
CA THR A 132 -25.19 -1.10 15.21
C THR A 132 -25.46 -0.81 16.69
N ALA A 133 -24.48 -1.08 17.55
CA ALA A 133 -24.47 -0.54 18.90
C ALA A 133 -24.08 0.92 18.73
N VAL A 134 -25.11 1.75 18.62
CA VAL A 134 -25.03 3.19 18.87
C VAL A 134 -24.42 3.31 20.27
N LEU A 135 -23.13 3.62 20.33
CA LEU A 135 -22.52 4.17 21.53
C LEU A 135 -23.06 5.59 21.65
N GLU A 136 -24.05 5.71 22.53
CA GLU A 136 -24.64 6.95 23.00
C GLU A 136 -23.53 7.84 23.54
N ALA A 137 -23.31 8.97 22.85
CA ALA A 137 -22.34 9.97 23.23
C ALA A 137 -22.74 10.60 24.58
N PRO A 138 -21.81 10.80 25.53
CA PRO A 138 -22.13 11.45 26.78
C PRO A 138 -22.55 12.91 26.55
N GLU A 139 -23.72 13.24 27.09
CA GLU A 139 -24.37 14.53 27.13
C GLU A 139 -23.45 15.59 27.75
N ALA A 140 -22.92 16.49 26.91
CA ALA A 140 -22.20 17.68 27.36
C ALA A 140 -23.22 18.81 27.59
N LEU A 141 -23.49 19.08 28.87
CA LEU A 141 -24.25 20.25 29.31
C LEU A 141 -23.46 21.56 29.15
N PRO A 142 -24.15 22.71 29.07
CA PRO A 142 -23.72 23.88 28.31
C PRO A 142 -22.84 24.81 29.14
N GLN A 143 -21.95 25.54 28.46
CA GLN A 143 -21.34 26.75 29.03
C GLN A 143 -21.43 27.92 28.06
N THR A 144 -21.74 29.05 28.67
CA THR A 144 -22.21 30.30 28.13
C THR A 144 -21.07 31.31 27.95
N ASN A 145 -21.40 32.39 27.23
CA ASN A 145 -20.70 33.67 27.13
C ASN A 145 -19.35 33.63 26.38
N GLY A 146 -19.06 34.52 25.43
CA GLY A 146 -19.58 35.84 25.11
C GLY A 146 -18.48 36.58 24.35
N PHE A 147 -18.77 37.79 23.87
CA PHE A 147 -17.91 38.71 23.10
C PHE A 147 -17.79 38.42 21.60
N ALA A 148 -17.73 39.39 20.71
CA ALA A 148 -18.30 40.73 20.58
C ALA A 148 -18.08 41.11 19.11
N SER A 149 -18.95 41.95 18.57
CA SER A 149 -18.92 42.62 17.27
C SER A 149 -17.53 43.12 16.80
N ALA A 150 -17.22 42.96 15.49
CA ALA A 150 -17.07 44.07 14.53
C ALA A 150 -16.28 43.68 13.25
N GLU A 151 -16.87 44.08 12.13
CA GLU A 151 -16.28 44.54 10.86
C GLU A 151 -15.51 43.62 9.89
N GLU A 152 -15.83 43.88 8.62
CA GLU A 152 -15.51 43.18 7.38
C GLU A 152 -14.03 43.24 7.00
N ILE A 153 -13.50 42.11 6.52
CA ILE A 153 -12.42 42.10 5.53
C ILE A 153 -12.85 41.16 4.40
N HIS A 154 -13.19 41.74 3.26
CA HIS A 154 -13.53 41.05 2.03
C HIS A 154 -12.27 40.43 1.39
N LEU A 155 -12.16 39.10 1.40
CA LEU A 155 -11.26 38.35 0.51
C LEU A 155 -12.07 37.66 -0.61
N PRO A 156 -11.62 37.71 -1.87
CA PRO A 156 -12.38 37.24 -3.01
C PRO A 156 -12.62 35.72 -2.98
N GLN A 157 -13.87 35.36 -3.22
CA GLN A 157 -14.44 34.02 -3.15
C GLN A 157 -13.76 33.06 -4.15
N GLN A 158 -12.82 32.26 -3.65
CA GLN A 158 -12.45 31.01 -4.31
C GLN A 158 -13.62 30.06 -4.07
N GLN A 159 -14.35 29.69 -5.13
CA GLN A 159 -15.56 28.85 -5.08
C GLN A 159 -15.31 27.56 -4.28
N SER A 160 -15.62 27.66 -2.98
CA SER A 160 -15.95 26.54 -2.12
C SER A 160 -17.29 26.02 -2.60
N TRP A 161 -17.31 24.77 -3.06
CA TRP A 161 -18.54 24.06 -3.35
C TRP A 161 -19.18 23.63 -2.02
N ALA A 162 -19.73 24.62 -1.31
CA ALA A 162 -20.67 24.42 -0.22
C ALA A 162 -22.07 24.59 -0.81
N ASP A 163 -22.69 23.46 -1.13
CA ASP A 163 -24.10 23.15 -0.89
C ASP A 163 -24.54 22.03 -1.85
N ASP A 164 -24.78 20.85 -1.30
CA ASP A 164 -26.17 20.40 -1.19
C ASP A 164 -26.24 19.25 -0.18
N ASP A 165 -26.61 19.61 1.05
CA ASP A 165 -27.07 18.72 2.11
C ASP A 165 -28.49 18.17 1.80
N LEU A 166 -28.78 17.96 0.51
CA LEU A 166 -29.94 17.23 0.03
C LEU A 166 -29.58 15.76 0.05
N GLY A 167 -30.08 15.06 1.07
CA GLY A 167 -29.82 13.66 1.35
C GLY A 167 -29.73 12.80 0.09
N HIS A 168 -28.69 11.95 0.03
CA HIS A 168 -28.43 11.00 -1.05
C HIS A 168 -29.74 10.34 -1.54
N GLN A 169 -30.28 10.80 -2.66
CA GLN A 169 -31.41 10.16 -3.32
C GLN A 169 -30.88 8.94 -4.09
N PRO A 170 -31.45 7.73 -3.90
CA PRO A 170 -31.00 6.54 -4.62
C PRO A 170 -31.21 6.72 -6.14
N GLY A 171 -30.14 6.56 -6.92
CA GLY A 171 -30.19 6.60 -8.39
C GLY A 171 -29.70 7.90 -9.05
N ARG A 172 -29.30 8.93 -8.28
CA ARG A 172 -28.70 10.15 -8.85
C ARG A 172 -27.29 9.85 -9.35
N VAL A 173 -27.04 10.02 -10.66
CA VAL A 173 -25.68 9.96 -11.21
C VAL A 173 -24.94 11.24 -10.82
N VAL A 174 -24.03 11.14 -9.86
CA VAL A 174 -23.33 12.30 -9.25
C VAL A 174 -22.17 12.80 -10.13
N ARG A 175 -21.64 11.94 -11.00
CA ARG A 175 -20.50 12.29 -11.84
C ARG A 175 -20.42 11.40 -13.08
N GLU A 176 -20.26 12.03 -14.24
CA GLU A 176 -19.95 11.38 -15.51
C GLU A 176 -18.52 11.74 -15.91
N LYS A 177 -17.73 10.76 -16.34
CA LYS A 177 -16.35 10.96 -16.78
C LYS A 177 -16.11 10.18 -18.07
N GLN A 178 -16.10 10.89 -19.19
CA GLN A 178 -15.79 10.33 -20.49
C GLN A 178 -14.27 10.33 -20.69
N HIS A 179 -13.71 9.16 -20.99
CA HIS A 179 -12.29 8.97 -21.24
C HIS A 179 -12.07 8.50 -22.66
N THR A 180 -11.38 9.31 -23.46
CA THR A 180 -10.83 8.88 -24.74
C THR A 180 -9.60 8.04 -24.43
N ALA A 181 -9.62 6.74 -24.76
CA ALA A 181 -8.54 5.81 -24.46
C ALA A 181 -7.91 5.28 -25.75
N GLU A 182 -6.59 5.38 -25.85
CA GLU A 182 -5.83 4.69 -26.89
C GLU A 182 -5.91 3.16 -26.66
N PRO A 183 -5.97 2.33 -27.72
CA PRO A 183 -5.97 0.89 -27.57
C PRO A 183 -4.70 0.43 -26.84
N MET A 184 -4.86 -0.30 -25.75
CA MET A 184 -3.76 -0.81 -24.93
C MET A 184 -4.02 -2.26 -24.52
N THR A 185 -2.96 -2.98 -24.16
CA THR A 185 -3.07 -4.36 -23.70
C THR A 185 -3.60 -4.42 -22.27
N VAL A 186 -4.10 -5.60 -21.87
CA VAL A 186 -4.56 -5.86 -20.49
C VAL A 186 -3.46 -5.57 -19.46
N ASP A 187 -2.22 -5.95 -19.76
CA ASP A 187 -1.07 -5.73 -18.87
C ASP A 187 -0.73 -4.25 -18.71
N GLN A 188 -0.85 -3.47 -19.78
CA GLN A 188 -0.66 -2.02 -19.74
C GLN A 188 -1.78 -1.35 -18.93
N ALA A 189 -3.02 -1.78 -19.10
CA ALA A 189 -4.15 -1.30 -18.30
C ALA A 189 -4.00 -1.64 -16.80
N LEU A 190 -3.47 -2.82 -16.46
CA LEU A 190 -3.12 -3.19 -15.09
C LEU A 190 -2.05 -2.28 -14.49
N TYR A 191 -1.00 -1.98 -15.27
CA TYR A 191 0.06 -1.09 -14.85
C TYR A 191 -0.46 0.32 -14.54
N GLU A 192 -1.29 0.87 -15.44
CA GLU A 192 -1.93 2.17 -15.24
C GLU A 192 -2.91 2.16 -14.06
N MET A 193 -3.67 1.09 -13.87
CA MET A 193 -4.55 0.92 -12.70
C MET A 193 -3.77 0.96 -11.38
N GLU A 194 -2.61 0.29 -11.31
CA GLU A 194 -1.74 0.31 -10.14
C GLU A 194 -1.08 1.68 -9.94
N LEU A 195 -0.71 2.36 -11.02
CA LEU A 195 -0.09 3.68 -10.99
C LEU A 195 -1.06 4.75 -10.48
N VAL A 196 -2.30 4.72 -10.94
CA VAL A 196 -3.37 5.63 -10.51
C VAL A 196 -3.92 5.21 -9.14
N GLY A 197 -3.81 3.93 -8.78
CA GLY A 197 -4.24 3.40 -7.49
C GLY A 197 -5.76 3.20 -7.37
N HIS A 198 -6.50 3.18 -8.47
CA HIS A 198 -7.94 2.89 -8.48
C HIS A 198 -8.23 1.39 -8.44
N ASP A 199 -9.43 1.02 -7.98
CA ASP A 199 -9.85 -0.38 -7.88
C ASP A 199 -10.31 -0.97 -9.23
N PHE A 200 -10.57 -0.13 -10.23
CA PHE A 200 -10.87 -0.54 -11.59
C PHE A 200 -10.29 0.43 -12.61
N TYR A 201 -10.06 -0.05 -13.83
CA TYR A 201 -9.55 0.73 -14.95
C TYR A 201 -10.24 0.33 -16.25
N LEU A 202 -10.89 1.30 -16.90
CA LEU A 202 -11.55 1.14 -18.19
C LEU A 202 -10.58 1.46 -19.32
N PHE A 203 -10.44 0.56 -20.28
CA PHE A 203 -9.53 0.70 -21.42
C PHE A 203 -10.13 0.06 -22.68
N ASN A 204 -9.55 0.36 -23.83
CA ASN A 204 -9.88 -0.34 -25.06
C ASN A 204 -8.81 -1.41 -25.31
N ASP A 205 -9.22 -2.69 -25.35
CA ASP A 205 -8.28 -3.80 -25.49
C ASP A 205 -7.73 -3.84 -26.93
N SER A 206 -6.42 -3.73 -27.10
CA SER A 206 -5.77 -3.78 -28.42
C SER A 206 -5.86 -5.13 -29.10
N GLU A 207 -5.97 -6.23 -28.33
CA GLU A 207 -6.05 -7.58 -28.89
C GLU A 207 -7.49 -7.92 -29.30
N ALA A 208 -8.46 -7.55 -28.47
CA ALA A 208 -9.87 -7.86 -28.71
C ALA A 208 -10.61 -6.76 -29.50
N GLY A 209 -10.07 -5.54 -29.57
CA GLY A 209 -10.69 -4.37 -30.18
C GLY A 209 -11.96 -3.91 -29.46
N ARG A 210 -12.10 -4.23 -28.17
CA ARG A 210 -13.33 -4.03 -27.40
C ARG A 210 -13.07 -3.29 -26.08
N PRO A 211 -14.01 -2.44 -25.64
CA PRO A 211 -13.91 -1.81 -24.34
C PRO A 211 -13.96 -2.87 -23.23
N SER A 212 -12.96 -2.81 -22.36
CA SER A 212 -12.71 -3.77 -21.30
C SER A 212 -12.38 -3.04 -20.01
N VAL A 213 -12.70 -3.64 -18.87
CA VAL A 213 -12.42 -3.12 -17.54
C VAL A 213 -11.60 -4.13 -16.77
N VAL A 214 -10.45 -3.70 -16.26
CA VAL A 214 -9.71 -4.45 -15.24
C VAL A 214 -10.18 -3.99 -13.87
N TYR A 215 -10.30 -4.90 -12.90
CA TYR A 215 -10.62 -4.55 -11.52
C TYR A 215 -9.94 -5.46 -10.50
N ARG A 216 -9.81 -4.98 -9.26
CA ARG A 216 -9.20 -5.70 -8.14
C ARG A 216 -10.24 -6.62 -7.45
N ARG A 217 -9.89 -7.88 -7.24
CA ARG A 217 -10.63 -8.86 -6.41
C ARG A 217 -9.97 -9.03 -5.05
N LYS A 218 -10.71 -9.64 -4.11
CA LYS A 218 -10.18 -9.99 -2.80
C LYS A 218 -8.98 -10.92 -2.96
N GLY A 219 -7.95 -10.73 -2.14
CA GLY A 219 -6.75 -11.56 -2.18
C GLY A 219 -5.69 -11.16 -3.21
N PHE A 220 -5.75 -9.92 -3.74
CA PHE A 220 -4.82 -9.40 -4.77
C PHE A 220 -4.95 -10.06 -6.15
N ASP A 221 -6.08 -10.72 -6.40
CA ASP A 221 -6.41 -11.19 -7.74
C ASP A 221 -6.95 -10.04 -8.59
N TYR A 222 -6.75 -10.12 -9.91
CA TYR A 222 -7.31 -9.18 -10.87
C TYR A 222 -8.36 -9.87 -11.74
N GLY A 223 -9.48 -9.19 -11.96
CA GLY A 223 -10.52 -9.62 -12.89
C GLY A 223 -10.54 -8.73 -14.11
N VAL A 224 -10.98 -9.28 -15.25
CA VAL A 224 -11.21 -8.52 -16.48
C VAL A 224 -12.65 -8.76 -16.92
N ILE A 225 -13.39 -7.68 -17.13
CA ILE A 225 -14.74 -7.68 -17.71
C ILE A 225 -14.62 -7.11 -19.12
N ARG A 226 -15.16 -7.82 -20.11
CA ARG A 226 -15.19 -7.36 -21.50
C ARG A 226 -16.64 -7.11 -21.91
N LEU A 227 -16.89 -6.01 -22.62
CA LEU A 227 -18.17 -5.79 -23.27
C LEU A 227 -18.17 -6.52 -24.62
N GLY A 228 -19.18 -7.37 -24.80
CA GLY A 228 -19.32 -8.31 -25.90
C GLY A 228 -20.15 -7.78 -27.04
#